data_AF-A0A392MSR0-F1
#
_entry.id   AF-A0A392MSR0-F1
#
_cell.length_a   1.000
_cell.length_b   1.000
_cell.length_c   1.000
_cell.angle_alpha   90.00
_cell.angle_beta   90.00
_cell.angle_gamma   90.00
#
_symmetry.space_group_name_H-M   'P 1'
#
loop_
_entity.id
_entity.type
_entity.pdbx_description
1 polymer ?
#
loop_
_entity_poly.entity_id
_entity_poly.type
_entity_poly.pdbx_seq_one_letter_code
_entity_poly.pdbx_strand_id
1 'polypeptide(L)'
;MIIPRAGAPVTDVQSGNQAETDTDPTPIVIIDQDSDPNATVVEITFGDRLGALLDTMSALKSLGLNVVKANVFLDSSGKHNKFSITKA
;
A
#
# COMPACT_ATOMS: atom_id res chain seq x y z
N MET A 1 -48.70 -29.62 33.55
CA MET A 1 -48.04 -30.17 32.34
C MET A 1 -47.29 -29.01 31.70
N ILE A 2 -45.96 -29.10 31.67
CA ILE A 2 -45.03 -28.04 31.28
C ILE A 2 -44.81 -28.14 29.77
N ILE A 3 -44.95 -27.03 29.03
CA ILE A 3 -44.64 -26.96 27.59
C ILE A 3 -43.16 -26.55 27.48
N PRO A 4 -42.29 -27.29 26.78
CA PRO A 4 -40.90 -26.89 26.64
C PRO A 4 -40.78 -25.75 25.63
N ARG A 5 -40.15 -24.65 26.05
CA ARG A 5 -39.77 -23.51 25.23
C ARG A 5 -38.55 -23.89 24.41
N ALA A 6 -38.64 -23.77 23.08
CA ALA A 6 -37.53 -24.00 22.16
C ALA A 6 -36.33 -23.13 22.54
N GLY A 7 -35.17 -23.76 22.72
CA GLY A 7 -33.91 -23.07 22.93
C GLY A 7 -33.54 -22.27 21.68
N ALA A 8 -33.47 -20.95 21.81
CA ALA A 8 -32.73 -20.15 20.86
C ALA A 8 -31.25 -20.53 21.01
N PRO A 9 -30.52 -20.85 19.94
CA PRO A 9 -29.07 -20.75 20.03
C PRO A 9 -28.79 -19.28 20.30
N VAL A 10 -28.17 -19.01 21.44
CA VAL A 10 -27.40 -17.79 21.63
C VAL A 10 -26.33 -17.84 20.55
N THR A 11 -26.57 -17.23 19.40
CA THR A 11 -25.46 -16.77 18.58
C THR A 11 -24.83 -15.69 19.41
N ASP A 12 -23.75 -16.05 20.11
CA ASP A 12 -22.75 -15.11 20.56
C ASP A 12 -22.49 -14.20 19.37
N VAL A 13 -23.07 -13.00 19.42
CA VAL A 13 -22.55 -11.88 18.67
C VAL A 13 -21.21 -11.60 19.33
N GLN A 14 -20.22 -12.42 18.95
CA GLN A 14 -18.84 -12.02 19.01
C GLN A 14 -18.82 -10.77 18.15
N SER A 15 -19.01 -9.63 18.81
CA SER A 15 -18.53 -8.34 18.39
C SER A 15 -17.05 -8.57 18.24
N GLY A 16 -16.68 -9.12 17.08
CA GLY A 16 -15.34 -9.07 16.59
C GLY A 16 -15.08 -7.59 16.54
N ASN A 17 -14.41 -7.10 17.58
CA ASN A 17 -13.42 -6.08 17.40
C ASN A 17 -12.54 -6.61 16.27
N GLN A 18 -12.93 -6.36 15.03
CA GLN A 18 -12.00 -5.90 14.05
C GLN A 18 -11.43 -4.63 14.69
N ALA A 19 -10.45 -4.84 15.58
CA ALA A 19 -9.27 -4.03 15.48
C ALA A 19 -8.81 -4.28 14.04
N GLU A 20 -9.40 -3.50 13.12
CA GLU A 20 -8.63 -2.91 12.03
C GLU A 20 -7.43 -2.34 12.77
N THR A 21 -6.39 -3.17 12.88
CA THR A 21 -5.13 -2.67 13.35
C THR A 21 -4.81 -1.64 12.30
N ASP A 22 -4.95 -0.37 12.68
CA ASP A 22 -4.40 0.82 12.05
C ASP A 22 -2.87 0.68 12.09
N THR A 23 -2.40 -0.42 11.52
CA THR A 23 -1.01 -0.73 11.28
C THR A 23 -0.74 -0.08 9.95
N ASP A 24 -0.17 1.11 10.05
CA ASP A 24 0.44 1.81 8.95
C ASP A 24 1.11 0.81 8.00
N PRO A 25 0.60 0.63 6.78
CA PRO A 25 1.16 -0.35 5.87
C PRO A 25 2.62 0.03 5.60
N THR A 26 3.53 -0.89 5.93
CA THR A 26 4.94 -0.71 5.67
C THR A 26 5.15 -0.61 4.15
N PRO A 27 5.74 0.49 3.65
CA PRO A 27 5.94 0.62 2.22
C PRO A 27 6.95 -0.41 1.73
N ILE A 28 6.66 -1.01 0.57
CA ILE A 28 7.60 -1.87 -0.16
C ILE A 28 8.31 -1.00 -1.18
N VAL A 29 9.63 -1.07 -1.21
CA VAL A 29 10.47 -0.34 -2.17
C VAL A 29 11.33 -1.35 -2.93
N ILE A 30 11.21 -1.35 -4.25
CA ILE A 30 12.01 -2.18 -5.16
C ILE A 30 12.89 -1.25 -5.98
N ILE A 31 14.19 -1.52 -6.02
CA ILE A 31 15.16 -0.75 -6.79
C ILE A 31 15.75 -1.67 -7.87
N ASP A 32 15.65 -1.22 -9.11
CA ASP A 32 16.13 -1.91 -10.29
C ASP A 32 17.09 -0.97 -11.05
N GLN A 33 18.35 -1.40 -11.18
CA GLN A 33 19.43 -0.66 -11.84
C GLN A 33 19.81 -1.27 -13.20
N ASP A 34 19.16 -2.37 -13.61
CA ASP A 34 19.54 -3.16 -14.78
C ASP A 34 18.54 -3.03 -15.93
N SER A 35 17.26 -2.77 -15.65
CA SER A 35 16.22 -2.70 -16.69
C SER A 35 16.31 -1.48 -17.62
N ASP A 36 16.96 -0.40 -17.19
CA ASP A 36 17.19 0.80 -18.01
C ASP A 36 18.64 1.28 -17.82
N PRO A 37 19.48 1.26 -18.87
CA PRO A 37 20.88 1.69 -18.74
C PRO A 37 21.03 3.19 -18.47
N ASN A 38 19.98 3.99 -18.63
CA ASN A 38 20.01 5.45 -18.46
C ASN A 38 19.31 5.94 -17.20
N ALA A 39 18.66 5.07 -16.43
CA ALA A 39 17.90 5.46 -15.25
C ALA A 39 17.82 4.34 -14.22
N THR A 40 17.79 4.72 -12.94
CA THR A 40 17.41 3.78 -11.88
C THR A 40 15.90 3.72 -11.83
N VAL A 41 15.34 2.51 -11.83
CA VAL A 41 13.90 2.29 -11.72
C VAL A 41 13.56 1.98 -10.27
N VAL A 42 12.65 2.77 -9.68
CA VAL A 42 12.21 2.62 -8.29
C VAL A 42 10.71 2.38 -8.28
N GLU A 43 10.28 1.28 -7.68
CA GLU A 43 8.87 0.94 -7.51
C GLU A 43 8.49 0.98 -6.04
N ILE A 44 7.38 1.67 -5.72
CA ILE A 44 6.93 1.88 -4.35
C ILE A 44 5.45 1.56 -4.19
N THR A 45 5.16 0.72 -3.21
CA THR A 45 3.82 0.27 -2.83
C THR A 45 3.52 0.75 -1.41
N PHE A 46 2.50 1.61 -1.24
CA PHE A 46 2.19 2.28 0.04
C PHE A 46 0.97 1.70 0.78
N GLY A 47 0.41 0.58 0.31
CA GLY A 47 -0.92 0.14 0.71
C GLY A 47 -1.97 1.21 0.38
N ASP A 48 -2.82 1.57 1.35
CA ASP A 48 -4.00 2.42 1.14
C ASP A 48 -3.78 3.91 1.47
N ARG A 49 -2.52 4.33 1.64
CA ARG A 49 -2.17 5.70 2.02
C ARG A 49 -2.22 6.68 0.84
N LEU A 50 -3.26 7.52 0.81
CA LEU A 50 -3.52 8.47 -0.29
C LEU A 50 -2.47 9.61 -0.41
N GLY A 51 -1.73 9.94 0.67
CA GLY A 51 -0.77 11.05 0.68
C GLY A 51 0.66 10.70 0.24
N ALA A 52 1.04 9.42 0.26
CA ALA A 52 2.43 9.00 0.20
C ALA A 52 3.11 9.27 -1.17
N LEU A 53 2.32 9.37 -2.25
CA LEU A 53 2.85 9.65 -3.59
C LEU A 53 3.43 11.07 -3.69
N LEU A 54 2.73 12.07 -3.14
CA LEU A 54 3.19 13.46 -3.20
C LEU A 54 4.45 13.66 -2.35
N ASP A 55 4.49 13.04 -1.17
CA ASP A 55 5.65 13.06 -0.29
C ASP A 55 6.86 12.42 -0.97
N THR A 56 6.65 11.32 -1.69
CA THR A 56 7.69 10.65 -2.47
C THR A 56 8.27 11.53 -3.56
N MET A 57 7.42 12.19 -4.35
CA MET A 57 7.89 13.10 -5.41
C MET A 57 8.68 14.28 -4.82
N SER A 58 8.23 14.79 -3.67
CA SER A 58 8.90 15.87 -2.95
C SER A 58 10.26 15.42 -2.40
N ALA A 59 10.36 14.20 -1.88
CA ALA A 59 11.60 13.60 -1.40
C ALA A 59 12.60 13.37 -2.54
N LEU A 60 12.17 12.80 -3.66
CA LEU A 60 13.01 12.60 -4.85
C LEU A 60 13.60 13.94 -5.36
N LYS A 61 12.75 14.97 -5.46
CA LYS A 61 13.21 16.31 -5.84
C LYS A 61 14.21 16.89 -4.83
N SER A 62 13.96 16.71 -3.53
CA SER A 62 14.84 17.21 -2.46
C SER A 62 16.20 16.50 -2.45
N LEU A 63 16.28 15.27 -2.95
CA LEU A 63 17.53 14.53 -3.17
C LEU A 63 18.28 14.94 -4.44
N GLY A 64 17.76 15.90 -5.23
CA GLY A 64 18.35 16.30 -6.50
C GLY A 64 18.25 15.22 -7.56
N LEU A 65 17.12 14.52 -7.58
CA LEU A 65 16.79 13.50 -8.59
C LEU A 65 15.70 14.01 -9.52
N ASN A 66 15.81 13.66 -10.79
CA ASN A 66 14.79 13.91 -11.80
C ASN A 66 13.97 12.64 -12.03
N VAL A 67 12.65 12.77 -12.11
CA VAL A 67 11.76 11.68 -12.56
C VAL A 67 11.53 11.86 -14.06
N VAL A 68 12.08 10.96 -14.88
CA VAL A 68 12.00 11.04 -16.35
C VAL A 68 10.84 10.23 -16.93
N LYS A 69 10.35 9.24 -16.19
CA LYS A 69 9.17 8.44 -16.52
C LYS A 69 8.48 8.01 -15.23
N ALA A 70 7.15 7.94 -15.26
CA ALA A 70 6.36 7.40 -14.17
C ALA A 70 5.27 6.49 -14.73
N ASN A 71 5.02 5.37 -14.04
CA ASN A 71 3.89 4.50 -14.29
C ASN A 71 3.23 4.19 -12.94
N VAL A 72 1.92 4.42 -12.85
CA VAL A 72 1.13 4.13 -11.65
C VAL A 72 0.04 3.15 -12.05
N PHE A 73 0.04 1.99 -11.42
CA PHE A 73 -0.89 0.92 -11.74
C PHE A 73 -1.38 0.22 -10.47
N LEU A 74 -2.49 -0.50 -10.60
CA LEU A 74 -3.10 -1.28 -9.53
C LEU A 74 -3.26 -2.70 -10.04
N ASP A 75 -2.74 -3.67 -9.28
CA ASP A 75 -2.98 -5.08 -9.51
C ASP A 75 -3.45 -5.77 -8.22
N SER A 76 -3.49 -7.11 -8.22
CA SER A 76 -3.92 -7.89 -7.06
C SER A 76 -3.02 -7.75 -5.83
N SER A 77 -1.79 -7.25 -5.99
CA SER A 77 -0.83 -7.01 -4.90
C SER A 77 -0.85 -5.58 -4.36
N GLY A 78 -1.57 -4.66 -5.02
CA GLY A 78 -1.82 -3.32 -4.54
C GLY A 78 -1.50 -2.21 -5.54
N LYS A 79 -1.41 -0.99 -5.03
CA LYS A 79 -1.07 0.22 -5.81
C LYS A 79 0.44 0.33 -5.94
N HIS A 80 0.93 0.33 -7.16
CA HIS A 80 2.36 0.43 -7.48
C HIS A 80 2.67 1.75 -8.15
N ASN A 81 3.72 2.41 -7.66
CA ASN A 81 4.22 3.66 -8.22
C ASN A 81 5.65 3.42 -8.69
N LYS A 82 5.84 3.31 -10.01
CA LYS A 82 7.11 3.01 -10.64
C LYS A 82 7.69 4.26 -11.29
N PHE A 83 8.88 4.67 -10.88
CA PHE A 83 9.57 5.86 -11.36
C PHE A 83 10.90 5.49 -11.98
N SER A 84 11.19 6.01 -13.16
CA SER A 84 12.56 6.06 -13.69
C SER A 84 13.18 7.37 -13.24
N ILE A 85 14.25 7.28 -12.45
CA ILE A 85 14.94 8.42 -11.87
C ILE A 85 16.36 8.56 -12.41
N THR A 86 16.79 9.81 -12.56
CA THR A 86 18.15 10.18 -12.96
C THR A 86 18.70 11.24 -12.02
N LYS A 87 20.01 11.48 -12.09
CA LYS A 87 20.62 12.61 -11.38
C LYS A 87 20.18 13.93 -12.03
N ALA A 88 19.81 14.92 -11.20
CA ALA A 88 19.46 16.25 -11.67
C ALA A 88 20.67 17.08 -12.11
#